data_AF-A0AAV4G687-F1
#
_entry.id   AF-A0AAV4G687-F1
#
_cell.length_a   1.000
_cell.length_b   1.000
_cell.length_c   1.000
_cell.angle_alpha   90.00
_cell.angle_beta   90.00
_cell.angle_gamma   90.00
#
_symmetry.space_group_name_H-M   'P 1'
#
loop_
_entity.id
_entity.type
_entity.pdbx_description
1 polymer ?
#
loop_
_entity_poly.entity_id
_entity_poly.type
_entity_poly.pdbx_seq_one_letter_code
_entity_poly.pdbx_strand_id
1 'polypeptide(L)'
;QPYELRVEITSGGKDYVALYKTFKLEDETNKYRIRLGAVTSSIDDGKYAGLSYSNNQAFSTVDRDNDRWSGGHCAESNQCGWWFKACEYSKLTSPWENGEIYHAWANGTKWMSATRTEMKIRTLQ
;
A
#
# COMPACT_ATOMS: atom_id res chain seq x y z
N GLN A 1 17.33 7.77 -8.09
CA GLN A 1 16.79 7.63 -9.46
C GLN A 1 15.30 7.34 -9.37
N PRO A 2 14.46 7.82 -10.30
CA PRO A 2 13.04 7.51 -10.26
C PRO A 2 12.82 6.09 -10.82
N TYR A 3 12.04 5.29 -10.10
CA TYR A 3 11.62 3.96 -10.52
C TYR A 3 10.18 4.00 -10.98
N GLU A 4 9.71 2.98 -11.71
CA GLU A 4 8.28 2.65 -11.73
C GLU A 4 8.01 1.58 -10.66
N LEU A 5 6.78 1.58 -10.13
CA LEU A 5 6.30 0.54 -9.23
C LEU A 5 5.11 -0.19 -9.87
N ARG A 6 5.18 -1.51 -9.90
CA ARG A 6 4.07 -2.39 -10.26
C ARG A 6 3.65 -3.18 -9.03
N VAL A 7 2.37 -3.09 -8.69
CA VAL A 7 1.76 -3.85 -7.60
C VAL A 7 0.78 -4.85 -8.20
N GLU A 8 0.93 -6.11 -7.85
CA GLU A 8 0.10 -7.22 -8.32
C GLU A 8 -0.60 -7.88 -7.14
N ILE A 9 -1.88 -8.19 -7.30
CA ILE A 9 -2.68 -8.91 -6.31
C ILE A 9 -3.52 -9.99 -6.99
N THR A 10 -3.57 -11.18 -6.39
CA THR A 10 -4.54 -12.22 -6.75
C THR A 10 -5.60 -12.32 -5.65
N SER A 11 -6.87 -12.15 -6.01
CA SER A 11 -8.01 -12.26 -5.08
C SER A 11 -9.19 -12.95 -5.76
N GLY A 12 -9.76 -13.96 -5.10
CA GLY A 12 -10.88 -14.74 -5.67
C GLY A 12 -10.58 -15.37 -7.04
N GLY A 13 -9.32 -15.77 -7.26
CA GLY A 13 -8.85 -16.34 -8.52
C GLY A 13 -8.68 -15.33 -9.67
N LYS A 14 -8.76 -14.02 -9.38
CA LYS A 14 -8.55 -12.94 -10.37
C LYS A 14 -7.31 -12.12 -10.01
N ASP A 15 -6.57 -11.75 -11.04
CA ASP A 15 -5.40 -10.90 -10.91
C ASP A 15 -5.74 -9.43 -11.13
N TYR A 16 -5.15 -8.58 -10.31
CA TYR A 16 -5.28 -7.13 -10.36
C TYR A 16 -3.91 -6.47 -10.35
N VAL A 17 -3.78 -5.37 -11.09
CA VAL A 17 -2.51 -4.65 -11.26
C VAL A 17 -2.71 -3.16 -11.05
N ALA A 18 -1.80 -2.53 -10.32
CA ALA A 18 -1.64 -1.08 -10.26
C ALA A 18 -0.20 -0.72 -10.66
N LEU A 19 -0.06 0.15 -11.67
CA LEU A 19 1.22 0.63 -12.18
C LEU A 19 1.37 2.12 -11.86
N TYR A 20 2.43 2.48 -11.15
CA TYR A 20 2.80 3.85 -10.83
C TYR A 20 3.94 4.31 -11.73
N LYS A 21 3.72 5.41 -12.47
CA LYS A 21 4.72 6.00 -13.38
C LYS A 21 6.01 6.43 -12.68
N THR A 22 5.93 6.79 -11.41
CA THR A 22 7.11 7.09 -10.58
C THR A 22 6.95 6.52 -9.18
N PHE A 23 8.05 6.06 -8.61
CA PHE A 23 8.19 5.52 -7.27
C PHE A 23 9.52 5.97 -6.68
N LYS A 24 9.46 6.45 -5.44
CA LYS A 24 10.62 6.76 -4.61
C LYS A 24 10.27 6.56 -3.14
N LEU A 25 11.22 6.02 -2.38
CA LEU A 25 11.24 6.13 -0.93
C LEU A 25 12.22 7.24 -0.54
N GLU A 26 11.80 8.10 0.38
CA GLU A 26 12.73 9.01 1.05
C GLU A 26 13.61 8.24 2.05
N ASP A 27 14.64 8.89 2.56
CA ASP A 27 15.53 8.29 3.54
C ASP A 27 14.88 8.18 4.93
N GLU A 28 15.64 7.63 5.88
CA GLU A 28 15.20 7.42 7.26
C GLU A 28 14.88 8.73 8.00
N THR A 29 15.61 9.82 7.70
CA THR A 29 15.36 11.14 8.31
C THR A 29 13.97 11.66 7.93
N ASN A 30 13.50 11.27 6.75
CA ASN A 30 12.16 11.51 6.23
C ASN A 30 11.21 10.32 6.45
N LYS A 31 11.58 9.37 7.32
CA LYS A 31 10.76 8.25 7.77
C LYS A 31 10.31 7.34 6.63
N TYR A 32 11.17 7.11 5.64
CA TYR A 32 10.91 6.27 4.48
C TYR A 32 9.61 6.63 3.73
N ARG A 33 9.29 7.92 3.66
CA ARG A 33 8.07 8.41 3.03
C ARG A 33 7.96 7.94 1.59
N ILE A 34 6.81 7.36 1.23
CA ILE A 34 6.54 6.90 -0.13
C ILE A 34 6.08 8.05 -1.01
N ARG A 35 6.65 8.13 -2.22
CA ARG A 35 6.25 9.06 -3.28
C ARG A 35 5.82 8.26 -4.51
N LEU A 36 4.56 8.41 -4.88
CA LEU A 36 3.95 7.74 -6.02
C LEU A 36 3.48 8.78 -7.06
N GLY A 37 3.78 8.50 -8.31
CA GLY A 37 3.29 9.25 -9.47
C GLY A 37 1.87 8.86 -9.87
N ALA A 38 1.50 9.23 -11.09
CA ALA A 38 0.23 8.83 -11.69
C ALA A 38 0.10 7.30 -11.75
N VAL A 39 -1.09 6.80 -11.44
CA VAL A 39 -1.42 5.38 -11.43
C VAL A 39 -2.22 5.00 -12.68
N THR A 40 -1.95 3.83 -13.23
CA THR A 40 -2.83 3.11 -14.16
C THR A 40 -3.17 1.78 -13.49
N SER A 41 -4.45 1.52 -13.26
CA SER A 41 -4.91 0.35 -12.52
C SER A 41 -5.93 -0.45 -13.32
N SER A 42 -5.94 -1.76 -13.11
CA SER A 42 -6.95 -2.66 -13.66
C SER A 42 -8.32 -2.52 -12.97
N ILE A 43 -8.39 -1.68 -11.93
CA ILE A 43 -9.60 -1.26 -11.24
C ILE A 43 -9.65 0.26 -11.32
N ASP A 44 -10.69 0.80 -11.95
CA ASP A 44 -10.89 2.24 -12.13
C ASP A 44 -11.57 2.84 -10.88
N ASP A 45 -10.80 3.05 -9.81
CA ASP A 45 -11.33 3.42 -8.48
C ASP A 45 -10.71 4.70 -7.87
N GLY A 46 -10.25 5.62 -8.73
CA GLY A 46 -9.83 6.97 -8.32
C GLY A 46 -8.84 7.01 -7.16
N LYS A 47 -9.19 7.69 -6.05
CA LYS A 47 -8.30 7.92 -4.89
C LYS A 47 -7.91 6.67 -4.09
N TYR A 48 -8.62 5.55 -4.28
CA TYR A 48 -8.38 4.30 -3.55
C TYR A 48 -7.73 3.21 -4.41
N ALA A 49 -7.47 3.50 -5.69
CA ALA A 49 -6.80 2.56 -6.57
C ALA A 49 -5.38 2.23 -6.06
N GLY A 50 -5.13 0.95 -5.77
CA GLY A 50 -3.84 0.45 -5.30
C GLY A 50 -3.36 1.10 -4.00
N LEU A 51 -2.17 1.68 -4.03
CA LEU A 51 -1.49 2.40 -2.95
C LEU A 51 -1.73 3.93 -2.99
N SER A 52 -2.70 4.43 -3.77
CA SER A 52 -2.90 5.88 -3.94
C SER A 52 -3.20 6.59 -2.61
N TYR A 53 -3.90 5.94 -1.69
CA TYR A 53 -4.16 6.48 -0.35
C TYR A 53 -2.90 6.58 0.53
N SER A 54 -1.95 5.66 0.33
CA SER A 54 -0.65 5.64 1.02
C SER A 54 0.34 6.66 0.46
N ASN A 55 0.05 7.28 -0.70
CA ASN A 55 0.95 8.25 -1.29
C ASN A 55 1.26 9.40 -0.30
N ASN A 56 2.53 9.81 -0.25
CA ASN A 56 3.03 10.87 0.61
C ASN A 56 2.92 10.58 2.13
N GLN A 57 2.75 9.31 2.53
CA GLN A 57 2.77 8.91 3.94
C GLN A 57 4.14 8.40 4.38
N ALA A 58 4.44 8.63 5.66
CA ALA A 58 5.62 8.06 6.31
C ALA A 58 5.37 6.60 6.68
N PHE A 59 6.43 5.83 6.85
CA PHE A 59 6.32 4.43 7.22
C PHE A 59 6.21 4.29 8.75
N SER A 60 5.16 3.62 9.21
CA SER A 60 4.98 3.26 10.63
C SER A 60 5.24 1.77 10.83
N THR A 61 5.72 1.42 12.01
CA THR A 61 5.91 0.04 12.51
C THR A 61 5.27 -0.05 13.89
N VAL A 62 5.07 -1.26 14.42
CA VAL A 62 4.41 -1.48 15.73
C VAL A 62 5.06 -0.73 16.89
N ASP A 63 6.33 -0.40 16.77
CA ASP A 63 7.16 0.32 17.74
C ASP A 63 7.39 1.80 17.37
N ARG A 64 6.86 2.26 16.23
CA ARG A 64 7.08 3.62 15.74
C ARG A 64 5.88 4.16 14.97
N ASP A 65 5.14 5.04 15.64
CA ASP A 65 4.00 5.73 15.06
C ASP A 65 4.41 6.95 14.22
N ASN A 66 4.18 6.86 12.91
CA ASN A 66 4.33 7.95 11.96
C ASN A 66 3.07 8.15 11.12
N ASP A 67 1.95 7.56 11.52
CA ASP A 67 0.70 7.72 10.81
C ASP A 67 0.05 9.07 11.18
N ARG A 68 -1.04 9.42 10.50
CA ARG A 68 -1.72 10.72 10.69
C ARG A 68 -2.99 10.58 11.52
N TRP A 69 -3.28 9.40 12.06
CA TRP A 69 -4.47 9.18 12.83
C TRP A 69 -4.22 9.63 14.28
N SER A 70 -4.97 10.62 14.75
CA SER A 70 -4.86 11.06 16.14
C SER A 70 -5.55 10.11 17.13
N GLY A 71 -6.31 9.12 16.63
CA GLY A 71 -7.17 8.26 17.44
C GLY A 71 -6.48 6.99 17.95
N GLY A 72 -5.25 6.72 17.56
CA GLY A 72 -4.53 5.50 17.91
C GLY A 72 -3.40 5.23 16.94
N HIS A 73 -2.81 4.03 17.06
CA HIS A 73 -1.66 3.63 16.27
C HIS A 73 -2.03 2.50 15.30
N CYS A 74 -2.00 2.80 14.00
CA CYS A 74 -2.48 1.87 12.98
C CYS A 74 -1.55 0.66 12.81
N ALA A 75 -0.24 0.84 12.96
CA ALA A 75 0.69 -0.29 12.86
C ALA A 75 0.52 -1.27 14.02
N GLU A 76 0.26 -0.78 15.23
CA GLU A 76 -0.08 -1.60 16.40
C GLU A 76 -1.41 -2.35 16.18
N SER A 77 -2.46 -1.67 15.72
CA SER A 77 -3.76 -2.30 15.47
C SER A 77 -3.70 -3.39 14.38
N ASN A 78 -2.84 -3.20 13.38
CA ASN A 78 -2.70 -4.12 12.25
C ASN A 78 -1.55 -5.12 12.40
N GLN A 79 -0.73 -4.98 13.44
CA GLN A 79 0.47 -5.80 13.69
C GLN A 79 1.40 -5.89 12.47
N CYS A 80 1.58 -4.79 11.74
CA CYS A 80 2.44 -4.74 10.55
C CYS A 80 2.98 -3.35 10.24
N GLY A 81 4.10 -3.29 9.52
CA GLY A 81 4.66 -2.05 9.03
C GLY A 81 4.05 -1.62 7.69
N TRP A 82 3.65 -0.35 7.56
CA TRP A 82 3.08 0.19 6.32
C TRP A 82 3.12 1.72 6.24
N TRP A 83 2.83 2.25 5.05
CA TRP A 83 2.61 3.68 4.81
C TRP A 83 1.16 4.05 5.14
N PHE A 84 0.84 4.09 6.43
CA PHE A 84 -0.48 4.44 6.96
C PHE A 84 -0.75 5.95 6.88
N LYS A 85 -2.01 6.33 6.60
CA LYS A 85 -2.50 7.72 6.72
C LYS A 85 -3.39 7.84 7.96
N ALA A 86 -4.71 7.84 7.80
CA ALA A 86 -5.63 7.54 8.89
C ALA A 86 -5.91 6.04 8.79
N CYS A 87 -4.91 5.24 9.18
CA CYS A 87 -4.77 3.83 8.87
C CYS A 87 -4.70 3.58 7.35
N GLU A 88 -5.36 2.55 6.85
CA GLU A 88 -5.15 2.08 5.48
C GLU A 88 -6.45 1.65 4.80
N TYR A 89 -6.40 1.67 3.47
CA TYR A 89 -7.33 0.89 2.64
C TYR A 89 -6.64 -0.35 2.06
N SER A 90 -5.34 -0.28 1.76
CA SER A 90 -4.58 -1.41 1.27
C SER A 90 -3.34 -1.59 2.13
N LYS A 91 -3.04 -2.83 2.55
CA LYS A 91 -1.82 -3.26 3.22
C LYS A 91 -1.43 -4.62 2.69
N LEU A 92 -0.16 -4.77 2.32
CA LEU A 92 0.34 -6.02 1.71
C LEU A 92 1.30 -6.77 2.64
N THR A 93 1.55 -6.23 3.83
CA THR A 93 2.53 -6.70 4.82
C THR A 93 1.89 -7.25 6.08
N SER A 94 0.56 -7.30 6.16
CA SER A 94 -0.13 -7.88 7.31
C SER A 94 0.10 -9.38 7.43
N PRO A 95 -0.04 -9.94 8.65
CA PRO A 95 -0.01 -11.39 8.84
C PRO A 95 -0.98 -12.09 7.89
N TRP A 96 -0.53 -13.23 7.36
CA TRP A 96 -1.36 -14.10 6.53
C TRP A 96 -2.28 -14.91 7.44
N GLU A 97 -3.50 -14.43 7.62
CA GLU A 97 -4.50 -15.18 8.38
C GLU A 97 -5.19 -16.16 7.44
N ASN A 98 -5.10 -17.46 7.73
CA ASN A 98 -5.65 -18.54 6.89
C ASN A 98 -5.17 -18.55 5.43
N GLY A 99 -3.98 -18.02 5.16
CA GLY A 99 -3.41 -17.96 3.81
C GLY A 99 -3.89 -16.78 2.98
N GLU A 100 -4.51 -15.77 3.60
CA GLU A 100 -4.97 -14.57 2.90
C GLU A 100 -4.59 -13.27 3.62
N ILE A 101 -4.54 -12.17 2.87
CA ILE A 101 -4.39 -10.80 3.40
C ILE A 101 -5.68 -10.02 3.17
N TYR A 102 -6.28 -9.50 4.24
CA TYR A 102 -7.43 -8.61 4.17
C TYR A 102 -7.02 -7.20 3.75
N HIS A 103 -7.54 -6.75 2.61
CA HIS A 103 -7.25 -5.45 2.03
C HIS A 103 -8.44 -4.91 1.22
N ALA A 104 -8.66 -3.61 1.24
CA ALA A 104 -9.59 -2.92 0.35
C ALA A 104 -8.83 -2.41 -0.88
N TRP A 105 -8.79 -3.26 -1.92
CA TRP A 105 -8.22 -2.88 -3.23
C TRP A 105 -9.17 -2.03 -4.08
N ALA A 106 -10.47 -2.06 -3.76
CA ALA A 106 -11.54 -1.45 -4.54
C ALA A 106 -12.45 -0.54 -3.70
N ASN A 107 -12.69 0.69 -4.18
CA ASN A 107 -13.52 1.79 -3.66
C ASN A 107 -13.39 2.13 -2.16
N GLY A 108 -12.44 1.54 -1.45
CA GLY A 108 -12.32 1.62 0.00
C GLY A 108 -13.49 1.01 0.77
N THR A 109 -14.46 0.39 0.08
CA THR A 109 -15.70 -0.15 0.66
C THR A 109 -15.80 -1.66 0.56
N LYS A 110 -15.06 -2.29 -0.37
CA LYS A 110 -15.04 -3.74 -0.52
C LYS A 110 -13.71 -4.30 -0.03
N TRP A 111 -13.74 -4.91 1.14
CA TRP A 111 -12.66 -5.75 1.64
C TRP A 111 -12.59 -7.03 0.81
N MET A 112 -11.38 -7.39 0.42
CA MET A 112 -11.06 -8.61 -0.31
C MET A 112 -9.92 -9.34 0.39
N SER A 113 -9.83 -10.64 0.12
CA SER A 113 -8.74 -11.49 0.55
C SER A 113 -7.77 -11.71 -0.60
N ALA A 114 -6.51 -11.34 -0.42
CA ALA A 114 -5.47 -11.64 -1.39
C ALA A 114 -4.79 -12.96 -1.03
N THR A 115 -4.68 -13.87 -2.00
CA THR A 115 -3.88 -15.09 -1.89
C THR A 115 -2.45 -14.89 -2.42
N ARG A 116 -2.20 -13.78 -3.12
CA ARG A 116 -0.87 -13.36 -3.57
C ARG A 116 -0.79 -11.85 -3.64
N THR A 117 0.32 -11.29 -3.17
CA THR A 117 0.63 -9.86 -3.26
C THR A 117 2.10 -9.69 -3.65
N GLU A 118 2.41 -8.85 -4.63
CA GLU A 118 3.79 -8.56 -5.03
C GLU A 118 3.97 -7.07 -5.38
N MET A 119 5.11 -6.51 -4.96
CA MET A 119 5.57 -5.18 -5.34
C MET A 119 6.90 -5.29 -6.10
N LYS A 120 6.93 -4.79 -7.33
CA LYS A 120 8.09 -4.86 -8.24
C LYS A 120 8.48 -3.46 -8.68
N ILE A 121 9.77 -3.15 -8.63
CA ILE A 121 10.30 -1.89 -9.15
C ILE A 121 11.15 -2.11 -10.39
N ARG A 122 11.14 -1.15 -11.31
CA ARG A 122 12.08 -1.11 -12.44
C ARG A 122 12.61 0.31 -12.63
N THR A 123 13.84 0.43 -13.10
CA THR A 123 14.43 1.74 -13.44
C THR A 123 13.70 2.36 -14.62
N LEU A 124 13.44 3.67 -14.54
CA LEU A 124 13.05 4.44 -15.72
C LEU A 124 14.29 4.63 -16.60
N GLN A 125 14.16 4.28 -17.89
CA GLN A 125 15.18 4.55 -18.90
C GLN A 125 15.10 6.00 -19.36
#